data_AF-A0A8X7QL12-F1
#
_entry.id   AF-A0A8X7QL12-F1
#
_cell.length_a   1.000
_cell.length_b   1.000
_cell.length_c   1.000
_cell.angle_alpha   90.00
_cell.angle_beta   90.00
_cell.angle_gamma   90.00
#
_symmetry.space_group_name_H-M   'P 1'
#
loop_
_entity.id
_entity.type
_entity.pdbx_description
1 polymer ?
#
loop_
_entity_poly.entity_id
_entity_poly.type
_entity_poly.pdbx_seq_one_letter_code
_entity_poly.pdbx_strand_id
1 'polypeptide(L)'
;MDTTPETQSKSQSQSGGGGGSHRLPPGREDWWSEDATATLIEAWGDRYVHLSRGNLRQNDWKEVADAVNSRHGNGRPKTDVQCKNRIDTLKKKYKILVLLREARFPNRPLEDEDLCPDPREGSSCRELARAILKLGEVYERIESAKQGMMIELEKQRMEAAKEIELQRMNMLMDMQMELEKSKLGKRRAAASGKKL
;
A
#
# COMPACT_ATOMS: atom_id res chain seq x y z
N MET A 1 -20.63 -64.95 27.13
CA MET A 1 -21.27 -64.13 28.19
C MET A 1 -20.18 -63.25 28.78
N ASP A 2 -19.99 -61.99 28.41
CA ASP A 2 -20.64 -61.09 27.48
C ASP A 2 -19.51 -60.13 27.04
N THR A 3 -19.29 -60.00 25.73
CA THR A 3 -18.37 -59.03 25.15
C THR A 3 -19.25 -57.99 24.47
N THR A 4 -19.27 -56.76 24.97
CA THR A 4 -19.99 -55.64 24.35
C THR A 4 -18.97 -54.60 23.86
N PRO A 5 -19.03 -54.16 22.58
CA PRO A 5 -18.17 -53.13 22.03
C PRO A 5 -18.88 -51.77 21.82
N GLU A 6 -18.08 -50.77 21.42
CA GLU A 6 -18.43 -49.42 20.88
C GLU A 6 -18.83 -48.33 21.92
N THR A 7 -18.52 -47.03 21.75
CA THR A 7 -18.52 -46.25 20.49
C THR A 7 -17.62 -45.00 20.57
N GLN A 8 -16.86 -44.73 19.50
CA GLN A 8 -16.22 -43.45 19.20
C GLN A 8 -17.26 -42.41 18.73
N SER A 9 -17.28 -41.22 19.34
CA SER A 9 -18.07 -40.11 18.81
C SER A 9 -17.27 -39.30 17.79
N LYS A 10 -17.59 -39.52 16.50
CA LYS A 10 -17.24 -38.67 15.36
C LYS A 10 -18.43 -37.75 15.08
N SER A 11 -18.28 -36.45 15.28
CA SER A 11 -19.31 -35.47 14.92
C SER A 11 -19.02 -34.89 13.54
N GLN A 12 -19.70 -35.42 12.54
CA GLN A 12 -19.79 -34.86 11.19
C GLN A 12 -21.24 -34.39 11.01
N SER A 13 -21.47 -33.11 10.76
CA SER A 13 -22.78 -32.58 10.35
C SER A 13 -22.62 -31.82 9.04
N GLN A 14 -23.28 -32.32 7.99
CA GLN A 14 -23.39 -31.71 6.67
C GLN A 14 -24.55 -30.70 6.59
N SER A 15 -24.38 -29.77 5.66
CA SER A 15 -25.39 -29.13 4.79
C SER A 15 -26.31 -28.03 5.36
N GLY A 16 -26.37 -26.93 4.61
CA GLY A 16 -27.31 -25.83 4.81
C GLY A 16 -26.90 -24.61 3.98
N GLY A 17 -27.17 -24.65 2.68
CA GLY A 17 -27.07 -23.47 1.81
C GLY A 17 -28.16 -22.45 2.12
N GLY A 18 -27.82 -21.17 2.02
CA GLY A 18 -28.77 -20.08 2.19
C GLY A 18 -28.08 -18.73 2.02
N GLY A 19 -28.11 -18.20 0.80
CA GLY A 19 -27.73 -16.81 0.54
C GLY A 19 -28.69 -15.88 1.28
N GLY A 20 -28.17 -15.18 2.28
CA GLY A 20 -28.89 -14.16 3.03
C GLY A 20 -28.02 -12.92 3.14
N SER A 21 -28.45 -11.84 2.50
CA SER A 21 -27.92 -10.49 2.72
C SER A 21 -28.04 -10.16 4.22
N HIS A 22 -26.93 -10.18 4.94
CA HIS A 22 -26.89 -9.81 6.36
C HIS A 22 -27.16 -8.30 6.50
N ARG A 23 -28.44 -7.92 6.60
CA ARG A 23 -28.84 -6.72 7.33
C ARG A 23 -28.57 -7.03 8.81
N LEU A 24 -27.52 -6.43 9.37
CA LEU A 24 -27.17 -6.58 10.78
C LEU A 24 -28.28 -5.96 11.66
N PRO A 25 -28.66 -6.59 12.79
CA PRO A 25 -29.67 -6.05 13.69
C PRO A 25 -29.23 -4.68 14.25
N PRO A 26 -30.13 -3.68 14.31
CA PRO A 26 -29.82 -2.40 14.93
C PRO A 26 -29.66 -2.61 16.45
N GLY A 27 -28.52 -2.18 17.01
CA GLY A 27 -28.26 -2.22 18.45
C GLY A 27 -27.10 -3.12 18.90
N ARG A 28 -26.41 -3.82 17.99
CA ARG A 28 -25.07 -4.34 18.28
C ARG A 28 -24.06 -3.35 17.72
N GLU A 29 -23.59 -2.44 18.57
CA GLU A 29 -22.38 -1.66 18.29
C GLU A 29 -21.33 -2.63 17.72
N ASP A 30 -20.76 -2.28 16.57
CA ASP A 30 -19.71 -3.06 15.95
C ASP A 30 -18.66 -3.31 17.04
N TRP A 31 -18.37 -4.57 17.38
CA TRP A 31 -17.31 -4.94 18.36
C TRP A 31 -15.91 -4.40 17.93
N TRP A 32 -15.85 -3.82 16.73
CA TRP A 32 -14.90 -2.82 16.28
C TRP A 32 -15.37 -1.41 16.66
N SER A 33 -14.90 -0.90 17.79
CA SER A 33 -15.00 0.53 18.06
C SER A 33 -14.34 1.36 16.96
N GLU A 34 -14.73 2.62 16.88
CA GLU A 34 -14.12 3.59 15.97
C GLU A 34 -12.60 3.64 16.17
N ASP A 35 -12.13 3.81 17.40
CA ASP A 35 -10.71 3.91 17.72
C ASP A 35 -9.95 2.61 17.42
N ALA A 36 -10.57 1.46 17.61
CA ALA A 36 -9.99 0.17 17.24
C ALA A 36 -9.88 0.02 15.71
N THR A 37 -10.87 0.53 14.97
CA THR A 37 -10.83 0.56 13.50
C THR A 37 -9.75 1.52 13.00
N ALA A 38 -9.63 2.71 13.61
CA ALA A 38 -8.59 3.67 13.28
C ALA A 38 -7.18 3.09 13.56
N THR A 39 -7.00 2.45 14.72
CA THR A 39 -5.74 1.78 15.08
C THR A 39 -5.41 0.65 14.10
N LEU A 40 -6.41 -0.12 13.68
CA LEU A 40 -6.24 -1.18 12.69
C LEU A 40 -5.77 -0.61 11.34
N ILE A 41 -6.40 0.47 10.88
CA ILE A 41 -6.05 1.13 9.60
C ILE A 41 -4.61 1.63 9.63
N GLU A 42 -4.20 2.27 10.73
CA GLU A 42 -2.84 2.77 10.91
C GLU A 42 -1.82 1.64 10.96
N ALA A 43 -2.02 0.64 11.83
CA ALA A 43 -1.11 -0.49 11.96
C ALA A 43 -0.98 -1.28 10.64
N TRP A 44 -2.09 -1.48 9.92
CA TRP A 44 -2.06 -2.09 8.60
C TRP A 44 -1.29 -1.24 7.58
N GLY A 45 -1.53 0.08 7.57
CA GLY A 45 -0.89 1.03 6.67
C GLY A 45 0.62 1.05 6.82
N ASP A 46 1.11 1.17 8.04
CA ASP A 46 2.54 1.23 8.34
C ASP A 46 3.25 -0.07 7.90
N ARG A 47 2.64 -1.23 8.14
CA ARG A 47 3.16 -2.52 7.66
C ARG A 47 3.14 -2.62 6.13
N TYR A 48 2.10 -2.11 5.48
CA TYR A 48 1.99 -2.12 4.02
C TYR A 48 3.10 -1.29 3.36
N VAL A 49 3.43 -0.11 3.92
CA VAL A 49 4.52 0.75 3.45
C VAL A 49 5.86 0.01 3.54
N HIS A 50 6.16 -0.60 4.69
CA HIS A 50 7.44 -1.30 4.91
C HIS A 50 7.62 -2.51 3.99
N LEU A 51 6.53 -3.16 3.58
CA LEU A 51 6.61 -4.38 2.78
C LEU A 51 6.99 -4.14 1.32
N SER A 52 7.01 -2.89 0.83
CA SER A 52 7.46 -2.37 -0.49
C SER A 52 7.01 -3.09 -1.79
N ARG A 53 6.50 -4.34 -1.72
CA ARG A 53 6.24 -5.25 -2.84
C ARG A 53 4.92 -6.04 -2.77
N GLY A 54 4.02 -5.78 -1.81
CA GLY A 54 2.67 -6.34 -1.90
C GLY A 54 1.95 -6.66 -0.60
N ASN A 55 1.00 -7.60 -0.70
CA ASN A 55 0.05 -7.96 0.34
C ASN A 55 0.72 -8.50 1.61
N LEU A 56 0.17 -8.13 2.77
CA LEU A 56 0.57 -8.67 4.08
C LEU A 56 0.39 -10.20 4.11
N ARG A 57 1.41 -10.89 4.64
CA ARG A 57 1.37 -12.32 4.92
C ARG A 57 0.73 -12.58 6.28
N GLN A 58 0.49 -13.85 6.62
CA GLN A 58 -0.14 -14.21 7.89
C GLN A 58 0.61 -13.64 9.11
N ASN A 59 1.95 -13.68 9.10
CA ASN A 59 2.73 -13.13 10.21
C ASN A 59 2.53 -11.61 10.37
N ASP A 60 2.50 -10.87 9.26
CA ASP A 60 2.24 -9.43 9.31
C ASP A 60 0.84 -9.13 9.85
N TRP A 61 -0.16 -9.95 9.50
CA TRP A 61 -1.51 -9.80 10.05
C TRP A 61 -1.59 -10.11 11.54
N LYS A 62 -0.76 -11.04 12.04
CA LYS A 62 -0.65 -11.27 13.49
C LYS A 62 -0.08 -10.05 14.19
N GLU A 63 0.99 -9.46 13.67
CA GLU A 63 1.57 -8.24 14.25
C GLU A 63 0.60 -7.05 14.22
N VAL A 64 -0.19 -6.92 13.14
CA VAL A 64 -1.28 -5.92 13.07
C VAL A 64 -2.33 -6.19 14.15
N ALA A 65 -2.74 -7.46 14.32
CA ALA A 65 -3.70 -7.83 15.36
C ALA A 65 -3.16 -7.56 16.77
N ASP A 66 -1.90 -7.85 17.02
CA ASP A 66 -1.22 -7.59 18.29
C ASP A 66 -1.17 -6.10 18.60
N ALA A 67 -0.87 -5.25 17.62
CA ALA A 67 -0.88 -3.79 17.76
C ALA A 67 -2.27 -3.26 18.13
N VAL A 68 -3.34 -3.80 17.51
CA VAL A 68 -4.72 -3.44 17.84
C VAL A 68 -5.10 -3.93 19.24
N ASN A 69 -4.80 -5.18 19.58
CA ASN A 69 -5.14 -5.78 20.87
C ASN A 69 -4.40 -5.12 22.03
N SER A 70 -3.16 -4.66 21.81
CA SER A 70 -2.38 -3.95 22.84
C SER A 70 -3.01 -2.61 23.25
N ARG A 71 -3.70 -1.94 22.31
CA ARG A 71 -4.33 -0.62 22.55
C ARG A 71 -5.81 -0.72 22.93
N HIS A 72 -6.48 -1.80 22.52
CA HIS A 72 -7.93 -1.98 22.64
C HIS A 72 -8.31 -3.29 23.32
N GLY A 73 -7.50 -3.76 24.27
CA GLY A 73 -7.64 -5.06 24.97
C GLY A 73 -8.90 -5.23 25.83
N ASN A 74 -9.91 -4.37 25.67
CA ASN A 74 -11.14 -4.34 26.47
C ASN A 74 -12.16 -5.41 26.00
N GLY A 75 -11.72 -6.65 25.76
CA GLY A 75 -12.61 -7.74 25.36
C GLY A 75 -11.88 -8.94 24.74
N ARG A 76 -12.59 -9.70 23.90
CA ARG A 76 -12.01 -10.85 23.18
C ARG A 76 -10.92 -10.36 22.22
N PRO A 77 -9.72 -10.97 22.22
CA PRO A 77 -8.65 -10.63 21.28
C PRO A 77 -9.13 -10.75 19.84
N LYS A 78 -8.82 -9.74 19.03
CA LYS A 78 -9.06 -9.75 17.59
C LYS A 78 -8.01 -10.64 16.93
N THR A 79 -8.43 -11.54 16.06
CA THR A 79 -7.52 -12.40 15.30
C THR A 79 -6.98 -11.70 14.05
N ASP A 80 -5.87 -12.20 13.53
CA ASP A 80 -5.28 -11.83 12.23
C ASP A 80 -6.33 -11.87 11.10
N VAL A 81 -7.15 -12.92 11.06
CA VAL A 81 -8.25 -13.07 10.08
C VAL A 81 -9.34 -12.01 10.26
N GLN A 82 -9.71 -11.67 11.50
CA GLN A 82 -10.72 -10.65 11.77
C GLN A 82 -10.23 -9.25 11.36
N CYS A 83 -8.97 -8.93 11.63
CA CYS A 83 -8.32 -7.70 11.21
C CYS A 83 -8.31 -7.59 9.68
N LYS A 84 -7.88 -8.67 9.00
CA LYS A 84 -7.88 -8.74 7.53
C LYS A 84 -9.28 -8.51 6.94
N ASN A 85 -10.29 -9.22 7.44
CA ASN A 85 -11.67 -9.09 6.95
C ASN A 85 -12.23 -7.67 7.13
N ARG A 86 -11.87 -6.99 8.22
CA ARG A 86 -12.28 -5.60 8.48
C ARG A 86 -11.62 -4.65 7.47
N ILE A 87 -10.31 -4.77 7.26
CA ILE A 87 -9.59 -4.00 6.22
C ILE A 87 -10.16 -4.28 4.83
N ASP A 88 -10.38 -5.54 4.45
CA ASP A 88 -10.89 -5.88 3.12
C ASP A 88 -12.29 -5.29 2.87
N THR A 89 -13.14 -5.28 3.90
CA THR A 89 -14.43 -4.60 3.86
C THR A 89 -14.28 -3.10 3.65
N LEU A 90 -13.40 -2.44 4.41
CA LEU A 90 -13.14 -1.00 4.28
C LEU A 90 -12.57 -0.64 2.91
N LYS A 91 -11.63 -1.43 2.38
CA LYS A 91 -11.06 -1.27 1.05
C LYS A 91 -12.12 -1.35 -0.05
N LYS A 92 -13.04 -2.32 0.05
CA LYS A 92 -14.17 -2.44 -0.89
C LYS A 92 -15.07 -1.20 -0.84
N LYS A 93 -15.42 -0.74 0.37
CA LYS A 93 -16.26 0.45 0.57
C LYS A 93 -15.57 1.73 0.09
N TYR A 94 -14.28 1.89 0.35
CA TYR A 94 -13.46 2.99 -0.18
C TYR A 94 -13.45 2.98 -1.71
N LYS A 95 -13.20 1.83 -2.34
CA LYS A 95 -13.26 1.70 -3.80
C LYS A 95 -14.63 2.10 -4.34
N ILE A 96 -15.72 1.62 -3.74
CA ILE A 96 -17.08 2.00 -4.13
C ILE A 96 -17.28 3.50 -3.97
N LEU A 97 -16.87 4.12 -2.86
CA LEU A 97 -17.05 5.55 -2.64
C LEU A 97 -16.21 6.41 -3.59
N VAL A 98 -14.99 6.00 -3.93
CA VAL A 98 -14.17 6.68 -4.94
C VAL A 98 -14.84 6.57 -6.31
N LEU A 99 -15.27 5.37 -6.72
CA LEU A 99 -15.98 5.16 -7.98
C LEU A 99 -17.31 5.93 -8.03
N LEU A 100 -18.05 5.97 -6.92
CA LEU A 100 -19.25 6.78 -6.81
C LEU A 100 -18.92 8.27 -6.86
N ARG A 101 -17.83 8.75 -6.26
CA ARG A 101 -17.42 10.16 -6.36
C ARG A 101 -17.10 10.55 -7.81
N GLU A 102 -16.34 9.71 -8.52
CA GLU A 102 -16.02 9.89 -9.94
C GLU A 102 -17.29 9.85 -10.82
N ALA A 103 -18.25 8.97 -10.50
CA ALA A 103 -19.49 8.84 -11.26
C ALA A 103 -20.57 9.88 -10.90
N ARG A 104 -20.58 10.39 -9.66
CA ARG A 104 -21.67 11.22 -9.13
C ARG A 104 -21.55 12.69 -9.54
N PHE A 105 -20.37 13.18 -9.92
CA PHE A 105 -20.18 14.59 -10.33
C PHE A 105 -19.06 14.83 -11.35
N PRO A 106 -19.26 14.54 -12.65
CA PRO A 106 -18.39 15.13 -13.68
C PRO A 106 -18.73 16.61 -13.98
N ASN A 107 -19.98 17.07 -13.76
CA ASN A 107 -20.45 18.46 -13.98
C ASN A 107 -21.88 18.69 -13.42
N ARG A 108 -22.13 18.73 -12.10
CA ARG A 108 -23.45 19.10 -11.55
C ARG A 108 -23.31 20.24 -10.52
N PRO A 109 -23.99 21.39 -10.71
CA PRO A 109 -24.08 22.44 -9.70
C PRO A 109 -24.76 21.92 -8.43
N LEU A 110 -24.22 22.28 -7.27
CA LEU A 110 -24.77 21.94 -5.96
C LEU A 110 -26.15 22.58 -5.80
N GLU A 111 -27.18 21.75 -5.68
CA GLU A 111 -28.50 22.16 -5.21
C GLU A 111 -28.70 21.57 -3.80
N ASP A 112 -29.25 22.36 -2.88
CA ASP A 112 -29.28 22.17 -1.43
C ASP A 112 -30.18 21.01 -0.91
N GLU A 113 -30.46 19.99 -1.72
CA GLU A 113 -31.41 18.89 -1.41
C GLU A 113 -30.73 17.52 -1.28
N ASP A 114 -29.48 17.46 -0.82
CA ASP A 114 -28.76 16.19 -0.58
C ASP A 114 -28.22 16.05 0.87
N LEU A 115 -28.80 16.75 1.84
CA LEU A 115 -28.31 16.80 3.23
C LEU A 115 -29.33 16.39 4.30
N CYS A 116 -29.58 15.07 4.43
CA CYS A 116 -29.53 14.31 5.69
C CYS A 116 -30.27 12.95 5.59
N PRO A 117 -29.59 11.82 5.80
CA PRO A 117 -30.27 10.58 6.17
C PRO A 117 -30.50 10.53 7.69
N ASP A 118 -31.71 10.10 8.06
CA ASP A 118 -32.26 9.78 9.40
C ASP A 118 -31.31 9.91 10.63
N PRO A 119 -31.63 10.76 11.63
CA PRO A 119 -30.86 10.91 12.88
C PRO A 119 -30.61 9.62 13.67
N ARG A 120 -31.37 8.54 13.42
CA ARG A 120 -31.26 7.25 14.12
C ARG A 120 -30.30 6.25 13.47
N GLU A 121 -29.85 6.49 12.23
CA GLU A 121 -28.76 5.73 11.56
C GLU A 121 -27.41 6.46 11.59
N GLY A 122 -27.36 7.61 12.27
CA GLY A 122 -26.24 8.52 12.24
C GLY A 122 -24.92 7.99 12.81
N SER A 123 -24.90 7.12 13.81
CA SER A 123 -23.61 6.69 14.41
C SER A 123 -22.81 5.77 13.49
N SER A 124 -23.41 4.68 13.02
CA SER A 124 -22.72 3.68 12.21
C SER A 124 -22.29 4.22 10.84
N CYS A 125 -23.11 5.07 10.22
CA CYS A 125 -22.75 5.72 8.96
C CYS A 125 -21.60 6.72 9.14
N ARG A 126 -21.61 7.51 10.22
CA ARG A 126 -20.53 8.46 10.53
C ARG A 126 -19.22 7.76 10.90
N GLU A 127 -19.26 6.73 11.73
CA GLU A 127 -18.09 5.90 12.07
C GLU A 127 -17.47 5.28 10.82
N LEU A 128 -18.32 4.77 9.93
CA LEU A 128 -17.87 4.21 8.66
C LEU A 128 -17.24 5.28 7.76
N ALA A 129 -17.84 6.45 7.65
CA ALA A 129 -17.30 7.56 6.86
C ALA A 129 -15.92 7.99 7.39
N ARG A 130 -15.76 8.11 8.72
CA ARG A 130 -14.47 8.44 9.35
C ARG A 130 -13.42 7.36 9.10
N ALA A 131 -13.77 6.09 9.25
CA ALA A 131 -12.87 4.98 8.94
C ALA A 131 -12.42 4.98 7.46
N ILE A 132 -13.30 5.36 6.54
CA ILE A 132 -12.98 5.43 5.11
C ILE A 132 -12.07 6.62 4.80
N LEU A 133 -12.32 7.79 5.38
CA LEU A 133 -11.42 8.95 5.24
C LEU A 133 -10.02 8.61 5.75
N LYS A 134 -9.96 7.98 6.93
CA LYS A 134 -8.69 7.51 7.52
C LYS A 134 -7.97 6.50 6.63
N LEU A 135 -8.72 5.60 5.99
CA LEU A 135 -8.16 4.67 5.01
C LEU A 135 -7.57 5.42 3.80
N GLY A 136 -8.22 6.50 3.34
CA GLY A 136 -7.71 7.38 2.28
C GLY A 136 -6.38 8.02 2.62
N GLU A 137 -6.23 8.59 3.82
CA GLU A 137 -4.96 9.17 4.32
C GLU A 137 -3.82 8.14 4.30
N VAL A 138 -4.11 6.90 4.72
CA VAL A 138 -3.14 5.81 4.67
C VAL A 138 -2.74 5.46 3.23
N TYR A 139 -3.70 5.41 2.31
CA TYR A 139 -3.41 5.16 0.89
C TYR A 139 -2.53 6.25 0.27
N GLU A 140 -2.78 7.51 0.60
CA GLU A 140 -1.94 8.62 0.16
C GLU A 140 -0.50 8.45 0.66
N ARG A 141 -0.30 8.16 1.96
CA ARG A 141 1.04 7.88 2.50
C ARG A 141 1.74 6.72 1.79
N ILE A 142 1.01 5.63 1.52
CA ILE A 142 1.54 4.48 0.79
C ILE A 142 1.99 4.87 -0.62
N GLU A 143 1.20 5.67 -1.31
CA GLU A 143 1.51 6.11 -2.67
C GLU A 143 2.70 7.07 -2.69
N SER A 144 2.73 8.05 -1.78
CA SER A 144 3.88 8.96 -1.63
C SER A 144 5.19 8.21 -1.35
N ALA A 145 5.15 7.18 -0.50
CA ALA A 145 6.33 6.36 -0.22
C ALA A 145 6.83 5.61 -1.47
N LYS A 146 5.92 5.05 -2.28
CA LYS A 146 6.26 4.39 -3.55
C LYS A 146 6.83 5.37 -4.57
N GLN A 147 6.22 6.55 -4.69
CA GLN A 147 6.68 7.61 -5.60
C GLN A 147 8.08 8.10 -5.21
N GLY A 148 8.34 8.32 -3.92
CA GLY A 148 9.67 8.68 -3.43
C GLY A 148 10.74 7.65 -3.79
N MET A 149 10.44 6.36 -3.62
CA MET A 149 11.35 5.29 -4.03
C MET A 149 11.61 5.27 -5.54
N MET A 150 10.57 5.51 -6.36
CA MET A 150 10.71 5.59 -7.82
C MET A 150 11.61 6.75 -8.25
N ILE A 151 11.45 7.92 -7.62
CA ILE A 151 12.28 9.11 -7.89
C ILE A 151 13.75 8.83 -7.54
N GLU A 152 14.03 8.20 -6.38
CA GLU A 152 15.40 7.90 -5.97
C GLU A 152 16.07 6.91 -6.94
N LEU A 153 15.34 5.89 -7.40
CA LEU A 153 15.85 4.94 -8.39
C LEU A 153 16.10 5.61 -9.75
N GLU A 154 15.20 6.50 -10.17
CA GLU A 154 15.38 7.26 -11.42
C GLU A 154 16.57 8.23 -11.33
N LYS A 155 16.77 8.86 -10.17
CA LYS A 155 17.93 9.70 -9.90
C LYS A 155 19.22 8.91 -10.04
N GLN A 156 19.32 7.73 -9.40
CA GLN A 156 20.48 6.85 -9.55
C GLN A 156 20.71 6.44 -11.01
N ARG A 157 19.63 6.12 -11.75
CA ARG A 157 19.69 5.81 -13.18
C ARG A 157 20.26 6.99 -13.99
N MET A 158 19.86 8.22 -13.67
CA MET A 158 20.34 9.42 -14.34
C MET A 158 21.80 9.74 -13.99
N GLU A 159 22.20 9.57 -12.72
CA GLU A 159 23.59 9.77 -12.27
C GLU A 159 24.55 8.79 -12.95
N ALA A 160 24.19 7.51 -13.03
CA ALA A 160 24.98 6.52 -13.75
C ALA A 160 25.11 6.86 -15.25
N ALA A 161 24.04 7.33 -15.89
CA ALA A 161 24.08 7.74 -17.29
C ALA A 161 24.99 8.97 -17.51
N LYS A 162 24.95 9.96 -16.59
CA LYS A 162 25.84 11.13 -16.64
C LYS A 162 27.31 10.74 -16.45
N GLU A 163 27.58 9.83 -15.53
CA GLU A 163 28.94 9.33 -15.27
C GLU A 163 29.51 8.63 -16.51
N ILE A 164 28.72 7.78 -17.16
CA ILE A 164 29.13 7.11 -18.41
C ILE A 164 29.41 8.12 -19.53
N GLU A 165 28.58 9.16 -19.68
CA GLU A 165 28.79 10.17 -20.72
C GLU A 165 30.01 11.06 -20.44
N LEU A 166 30.28 11.37 -19.16
CA LEU A 166 31.50 12.06 -18.75
C LEU A 166 32.74 11.23 -19.08
N GLN A 167 32.72 9.94 -18.74
CA GLN A 167 33.80 9.02 -19.07
C GLN A 167 34.03 8.93 -20.58
N ARG A 168 32.95 8.86 -21.36
CA ARG A 168 33.01 8.88 -22.83
C ARG A 168 33.66 10.16 -23.36
N MET A 169 33.27 11.32 -22.84
CA MET A 169 33.84 12.61 -23.25
C MET A 169 35.33 12.70 -22.91
N ASN A 170 35.73 12.27 -21.71
CA ASN A 170 37.13 12.26 -21.29
C ASN A 170 37.98 11.38 -22.22
N MET A 171 37.54 10.15 -22.52
CA MET A 171 38.27 9.27 -23.44
C MET A 171 38.46 9.87 -24.83
N LEU A 172 37.42 10.54 -25.35
CA LEU A 172 37.51 11.21 -26.66
C LEU A 172 38.44 12.41 -26.63
N MET A 173 38.40 13.21 -25.55
CA MET A 173 39.27 14.37 -25.37
C MET A 173 40.73 13.96 -25.22
N ASP A 174 41.02 12.94 -24.41
CA ASP A 174 42.36 12.41 -24.21
C ASP A 174 42.97 11.91 -25.53
N MET A 175 42.19 11.17 -26.32
CA MET A 175 42.60 10.70 -27.64
C MET A 175 42.92 11.86 -28.59
N GLN A 176 42.09 12.91 -28.62
CA GLN A 176 42.36 14.10 -29.46
C GLN A 176 43.62 14.84 -29.01
N MET A 177 43.82 15.01 -27.70
CA MET A 177 45.00 15.65 -27.14
C MET A 177 46.28 14.87 -27.47
N GLU A 178 46.27 13.54 -27.43
CA GLU A 178 47.42 12.71 -27.83
C GLU A 178 47.74 12.81 -29.32
N LEU A 179 46.72 12.84 -30.17
CA LEU A 179 46.89 13.03 -31.61
C LEU A 179 47.50 14.39 -31.93
N GLU A 180 47.03 15.47 -31.30
CA GLU A 180 47.59 16.81 -31.47
C GLU A 180 49.05 16.90 -30.98
N LYS A 181 49.37 16.30 -29.82
CA LYS A 181 50.76 16.19 -29.33
C LYS A 181 51.66 15.46 -30.35
N SER A 182 51.17 14.35 -30.90
CA SER A 182 51.89 13.54 -31.88
C SER A 182 52.12 14.29 -33.20
N LYS A 183 51.13 15.08 -33.66
CA LYS A 183 51.26 15.96 -34.83
C LYS A 183 52.30 17.06 -34.59
N LEU A 184 52.29 17.70 -33.42
CA LEU A 184 53.27 18.73 -33.06
C LEU A 184 54.70 18.16 -32.96
N GLY A 185 54.85 16.97 -32.37
CA GLY A 185 56.12 16.25 -32.27
C GLY A 185 56.71 15.90 -33.64
N LYS A 186 55.89 15.37 -34.56
CA LYS A 186 56.29 15.11 -35.95
C LYS A 186 56.68 16.39 -36.69
N ARG A 187 55.95 17.50 -36.50
CA ARG A 187 56.31 18.81 -37.10
C ARG A 187 57.67 19.32 -36.58
N ARG A 188 57.94 19.19 -35.28
CA ARG A 188 59.23 19.57 -34.67
C ARG A 188 60.39 18.71 -35.18
N ALA A 189 60.20 17.38 -35.27
CA ALA A 189 61.21 16.47 -35.81
C ALA A 189 61.53 16.78 -37.29
N ALA A 190 60.50 17.03 -38.10
CA ALA A 190 60.65 17.40 -39.51
C ALA A 190 61.33 18.77 -39.73
N ALA A 191 61.16 19.72 -38.80
CA ALA A 191 61.85 21.02 -38.85
C ALA A 191 63.34 20.92 -38.45
N SER A 192 63.70 19.95 -37.60
CA SER A 192 65.08 19.75 -37.13
C SER A 192 65.96 19.03 -38.16
N GLY A 193 65.39 18.14 -38.98
CA GLY A 193 66.10 17.39 -40.03
C GLY A 193 66.46 18.16 -41.31
N LYS A 194 66.16 19.47 -41.40
CA LYS A 194 66.39 20.31 -42.59
C LYS A 194 67.65 21.19 -42.53
N LYS A 195 68.53 20.98 -41.54
CA LYS A 195 69.87 21.57 -41.48
C LYS A 195 70.93 20.51 -41.79
N LEU A 196 71.20 20.28 -43.08
CA LEU A 196 72.45 19.70 -43.58
C LEU A 196 72.56 20.01 -45.07
#